data_AF-A0A444U6C9-F1
#
_entry.id   AF-A0A444U6C9-F1
#
_cell.length_a   1.000
_cell.length_b   1.000
_cell.length_c   1.000
_cell.angle_alpha   90.00
_cell.angle_beta   90.00
_cell.angle_gamma   90.00
#
_symmetry.space_group_name_H-M   'P 1'
#
loop_
_entity.id
_entity.type
_entity.pdbx_description
1 polymer ?
#
loop_
_entity_poly.entity_id
_entity_poly.type
_entity_poly.pdbx_seq_one_letter_code
_entity_poly.pdbx_strand_id
1 'polypeptide(L)'
;MSDDSELKVELSVFRAQWMSELAPSTDNKKGLPSRSADLKRKQELAREEKASKLFLKAVEQEQNGAVYEAIKYYRRAMQLVPDIEFRINYTRSPDSDGVGMNYLEETDTDKEIDDLLSYFQQQLNLQEACLKICQPDIEMTQTHISALPMEVLMYIFRWVVSSDLDLRALEQLSLVCRGFYICARDPEIWRLACLRVWGRSCTKMIPFNSWREMFLERPRVRFDGVYISKTNYIRQGEQSLDGFYRAWHQVEYYRYFRFFPDGQVMMLTTPEDPVITVTRLRNRNARMESLLYGHYRLSQDTDNQTKVFAVVSKKKEEKAPEYHKNRYYNCCSPVQEAEHSFHMGLQLSSGGCQRFNKLNWIHHSCQITYRWPPKPDSRLKVRAILKIVEFAHIGTPLVKRPHFTPEQGRIRYPAPEINSNNGSAKQLHFME
;
A
#
# COMPACT_ATOMS: atom_id res chain seq x y z
N MET A 1 -21.83 8.14 39.51
CA MET A 1 -22.82 7.41 38.69
C MET A 1 -24.01 8.29 38.29
N SER A 2 -23.93 9.62 38.45
CA SER A 2 -25.07 10.54 38.20
C SER A 2 -25.03 11.16 36.79
N ASP A 3 -23.85 11.50 36.26
CA ASP A 3 -23.69 12.19 34.96
C ASP A 3 -24.16 11.37 33.74
N ASP A 4 -23.96 10.06 33.74
CA ASP A 4 -24.38 9.18 32.62
C ASP A 4 -25.91 9.13 32.45
N SER A 5 -26.64 9.45 33.50
CA SER A 5 -28.10 9.45 33.48
C SER A 5 -28.61 10.70 32.75
N GLU A 6 -27.97 11.84 32.99
CA GLU A 6 -28.33 13.14 32.44
C GLU A 6 -28.01 13.22 30.93
N LEU A 7 -26.86 12.70 30.52
CA LEU A 7 -26.48 12.57 29.11
C LEU A 7 -27.45 11.69 28.30
N LYS A 8 -27.97 10.61 28.90
CA LYS A 8 -28.97 9.76 28.24
C LYS A 8 -30.30 10.48 28.03
N VAL A 9 -30.69 11.34 28.96
CA VAL A 9 -31.91 12.15 28.83
C VAL A 9 -31.73 13.17 27.70
N GLU A 10 -30.62 13.91 27.68
CA GLU A 10 -30.34 14.88 26.61
C GLU A 10 -30.33 14.24 25.20
N LEU A 11 -29.69 13.07 25.06
CA LEU A 11 -29.65 12.35 23.79
C LEU A 11 -31.03 11.88 23.32
N SER A 12 -31.93 11.53 24.25
CA SER A 12 -33.29 11.12 23.92
C SER A 12 -34.15 12.29 23.46
N VAL A 13 -34.00 13.46 24.07
CA VAL A 13 -34.66 14.71 23.67
C VAL A 13 -34.19 15.14 22.28
N PHE A 14 -32.88 15.08 22.03
CA PHE A 14 -32.31 15.41 20.72
C PHE A 14 -32.85 14.51 19.61
N ARG A 15 -32.90 13.19 19.83
CA ARG A 15 -33.45 12.24 18.86
C ARG A 15 -34.93 12.50 18.55
N ALA A 16 -35.72 12.87 19.56
CA ALA A 16 -37.14 13.20 19.37
C ALA A 16 -37.33 14.46 18.52
N GLN A 17 -36.53 15.52 18.78
CA GLN A 17 -36.56 16.74 17.97
C GLN A 17 -36.16 16.48 16.53
N TRP A 18 -35.09 15.71 16.31
CA TRP A 18 -34.62 15.39 14.98
C TRP A 18 -35.62 14.55 14.18
N MET A 19 -36.29 13.57 14.80
CA MET A 19 -37.36 12.82 14.13
C MET A 19 -38.60 13.67 13.81
N SER A 20 -38.87 14.69 14.63
CA SER A 20 -39.97 15.65 14.37
C SER A 20 -39.68 16.56 13.17
N GLU A 21 -38.42 16.90 12.91
CA GLU A 21 -38.02 17.69 11.73
C GLU A 21 -38.08 16.88 10.42
N LEU A 22 -37.86 15.57 10.49
CA LEU A 22 -37.92 14.68 9.34
C LEU A 22 -39.35 14.28 8.95
N ALA A 23 -40.33 14.45 9.84
CA ALA A 23 -41.72 14.19 9.52
C ALA A 23 -42.22 15.30 8.56
N PRO A 24 -42.59 14.97 7.30
CA PRO A 24 -43.04 15.97 6.35
C PRO A 24 -44.29 16.66 6.90
N SER A 25 -44.20 17.97 7.12
CA SER A 25 -45.27 18.77 7.73
C SER A 25 -46.57 18.59 6.94
N THR A 26 -47.55 17.95 7.58
CA THR A 26 -48.92 17.84 7.09
C THR A 26 -49.63 19.18 7.27
N ASP A 27 -49.25 20.17 6.47
CA ASP A 27 -50.00 21.41 6.32
C ASP A 27 -50.66 21.43 4.94
N ASN A 28 -51.79 20.71 4.87
CA ASN A 28 -52.68 20.62 3.73
C ASN A 28 -53.42 21.96 3.54
N LYS A 29 -52.91 22.82 2.66
CA LYS A 29 -53.75 23.82 1.96
C LYS A 29 -54.06 23.33 0.56
N LYS A 30 -55.33 22.91 0.40
CA LYS A 30 -55.97 22.48 -0.85
C LYS A 30 -55.74 23.49 -1.97
N GLY A 31 -54.94 23.11 -2.97
CA GLY A 31 -54.95 23.69 -4.31
C GLY A 31 -55.37 22.62 -5.31
N LEU A 32 -56.45 22.86 -6.03
CA LEU A 32 -56.96 22.04 -7.13
C LEU A 32 -55.80 21.66 -8.08
N PRO A 33 -55.58 20.38 -8.47
CA PRO A 33 -54.53 20.06 -9.43
C PRO A 33 -54.85 20.75 -10.75
N SER A 34 -54.02 21.72 -11.12
CA SER A 34 -54.08 22.34 -12.43
C SER A 34 -54.04 21.24 -13.49
N ARG A 35 -54.98 21.23 -14.44
CA ARG A 35 -54.99 20.30 -15.60
C ARG A 35 -53.61 20.18 -16.26
N SER A 36 -52.77 21.21 -16.21
CA SER A 36 -51.39 21.19 -16.73
C SER A 36 -50.42 20.28 -15.96
N ALA A 37 -50.61 20.08 -14.65
CA ALA A 37 -49.80 19.18 -13.83
C ALA A 37 -50.15 17.71 -14.10
N ASP A 38 -51.45 17.41 -14.27
CA ASP A 38 -51.90 16.06 -14.65
C ASP A 38 -51.46 15.69 -16.07
N LEU A 39 -51.44 16.65 -16.99
CA LEU A 39 -50.91 16.47 -18.35
C LEU A 39 -49.40 16.20 -18.33
N LYS A 40 -48.62 16.90 -17.51
CA LYS A 40 -47.18 16.65 -17.34
C LYS A 40 -46.92 15.28 -16.73
N ARG A 41 -47.67 14.88 -15.71
CA ARG A 41 -47.55 13.57 -15.07
C ARG A 41 -47.89 12.43 -16.06
N LYS A 42 -48.93 12.60 -16.87
CA LYS A 42 -49.26 11.64 -17.94
C LYS A 42 -48.17 11.56 -19.00
N GLN A 43 -47.54 12.67 -19.35
CA GLN A 43 -46.42 12.67 -20.30
C GLN A 43 -45.16 11.99 -19.72
N GLU A 44 -44.89 12.16 -18.43
CA GLU A 44 -43.78 11.53 -17.74
C GLU A 44 -43.99 10.01 -17.65
N LEU A 45 -45.17 9.56 -17.23
CA LEU A 45 -45.55 8.14 -17.24
C LEU A 45 -45.46 7.53 -18.64
N ALA A 46 -45.86 8.26 -19.68
CA ALA A 46 -45.75 7.79 -21.06
C ALA A 46 -44.29 7.73 -21.57
N ARG A 47 -43.38 8.53 -20.99
CA ARG A 47 -41.93 8.45 -21.28
C ARG A 47 -41.30 7.28 -20.55
N GLU A 48 -41.68 7.05 -19.29
CA GLU A 48 -41.25 5.90 -18.50
C GLU A 48 -41.68 4.59 -19.17
N GLU A 49 -42.94 4.46 -19.60
CA GLU A 49 -43.43 3.25 -20.26
C GLU A 49 -42.67 2.96 -21.57
N LYS A 50 -42.31 4.01 -22.32
CA LYS A 50 -41.48 3.88 -23.53
C LYS A 50 -40.05 3.46 -23.21
N ALA A 51 -39.45 4.03 -22.16
CA ALA A 51 -38.13 3.65 -21.69
C ALA A 51 -38.12 2.19 -21.22
N SER A 52 -39.16 1.74 -20.50
CA SER A 52 -39.29 0.37 -20.02
C SER A 52 -39.41 -0.64 -21.15
N LYS A 53 -40.20 -0.35 -22.19
CA LYS A 53 -40.30 -1.22 -23.37
C LYS A 53 -38.96 -1.37 -24.10
N LEU A 54 -38.19 -0.28 -24.20
CA LEU A 54 -36.85 -0.32 -24.81
C LEU A 54 -35.85 -1.10 -23.95
N PHE A 55 -35.92 -0.96 -22.63
CA PHE A 55 -35.07 -1.69 -21.69
C PHE A 55 -35.35 -3.20 -21.72
N LEU A 56 -36.61 -3.62 -21.68
CA LEU A 56 -36.98 -5.05 -21.78
C LEU A 56 -36.56 -5.66 -23.11
N LYS A 57 -36.66 -4.90 -24.22
CA LYS A 57 -36.17 -5.36 -25.52
C LYS A 57 -34.64 -5.51 -25.54
N ALA A 58 -33.91 -4.67 -24.81
CA ALA A 58 -32.46 -4.80 -24.69
C ALA A 58 -32.09 -6.08 -23.92
N VAL A 59 -32.81 -6.39 -22.84
CA VAL A 59 -32.65 -7.62 -22.06
C VAL A 59 -32.89 -8.86 -22.92
N GLU A 60 -33.95 -8.88 -23.72
CA GLU A 60 -34.24 -9.99 -24.64
C GLU A 60 -33.09 -10.21 -25.64
N GLN A 61 -32.50 -9.13 -26.17
CA GLN A 61 -31.35 -9.22 -27.09
C GLN A 61 -30.07 -9.67 -26.38
N GLU A 62 -29.89 -9.32 -25.11
CA GLU A 62 -28.79 -9.81 -24.26
C GLU A 62 -28.93 -11.32 -24.02
N GLN A 63 -30.14 -11.79 -23.68
CA GLN A 63 -30.45 -13.23 -23.54
C GLN A 63 -30.27 -14.00 -24.85
N ASN A 64 -30.57 -13.38 -25.99
CA ASN A 64 -30.34 -13.96 -27.31
C ASN A 64 -28.86 -13.89 -27.76
N GLY A 65 -27.95 -13.33 -26.94
CA GLY A 65 -26.51 -13.22 -27.22
C GLY A 65 -26.12 -12.09 -28.18
N ALA A 66 -27.07 -11.25 -28.62
CA ALA A 66 -26.86 -10.11 -29.52
C ALA A 66 -26.49 -8.83 -28.73
N VAL A 67 -25.39 -8.89 -27.97
CA VAL A 67 -24.97 -7.86 -27.01
C VAL A 67 -24.77 -6.47 -27.64
N TYR A 68 -24.27 -6.41 -28.88
CA TYR A 68 -24.07 -5.13 -29.59
C TYR A 68 -25.39 -4.42 -29.93
N GLU A 69 -26.45 -5.17 -30.23
CA GLU A 69 -27.78 -4.61 -30.48
C GLU A 69 -28.46 -4.22 -29.16
N ALA A 70 -28.29 -5.03 -28.11
CA ALA A 70 -28.76 -4.73 -26.76
C ALA A 70 -28.25 -3.37 -26.25
N ILE A 71 -26.95 -3.07 -26.41
CA ILE A 71 -26.35 -1.79 -25.99
C ILE A 71 -27.02 -0.58 -26.67
N LYS A 72 -27.45 -0.69 -27.94
CA LYS A 72 -28.16 0.39 -28.64
C LYS A 72 -29.51 0.69 -27.96
N TYR A 73 -30.23 -0.36 -27.56
CA TYR A 73 -31.51 -0.23 -26.88
C TYR A 73 -31.36 0.29 -25.44
N TYR A 74 -30.36 -0.19 -24.69
CA TYR A 74 -30.05 0.32 -23.35
C TYR A 74 -29.71 1.81 -23.35
N ARG A 75 -28.83 2.26 -24.26
CA ARG A 75 -28.49 3.69 -24.41
C ARG A 75 -29.72 4.55 -24.70
N ARG A 76 -30.62 4.05 -25.56
CA ARG A 76 -31.85 4.78 -25.91
C ARG A 76 -32.86 4.82 -24.76
N ALA A 77 -32.93 3.78 -23.92
CA ALA A 77 -33.76 3.77 -22.72
C ALA A 77 -33.25 4.76 -21.66
N MET A 78 -31.94 4.77 -21.39
CA MET A 78 -31.31 5.69 -20.42
C MET A 78 -31.37 7.16 -20.85
N GLN A 79 -31.36 7.43 -22.16
CA GLN A 79 -31.57 8.79 -22.69
C GLN A 79 -32.97 9.33 -22.41
N LEU A 80 -33.98 8.46 -22.26
CA LEU A 80 -35.34 8.88 -21.93
C LEU A 80 -35.54 9.04 -20.42
N VAL A 81 -35.01 8.09 -19.62
CA VAL A 81 -35.11 8.08 -18.15
C VAL A 81 -33.77 7.61 -17.56
N PRO A 82 -32.95 8.54 -17.02
CA PRO A 82 -31.62 8.25 -16.48
C PRO A 82 -31.69 7.68 -15.06
N ASP A 83 -32.15 6.43 -14.95
CA ASP A 83 -32.27 5.59 -13.73
C ASP A 83 -33.27 4.43 -13.95
N ILE A 84 -33.67 4.18 -15.21
CA ILE A 84 -34.68 3.18 -15.58
C ILE A 84 -34.35 1.76 -15.07
N GLU A 85 -33.07 1.43 -14.91
CA GLU A 85 -32.60 0.14 -14.38
C GLU A 85 -33.01 -0.10 -12.91
N PHE A 86 -33.14 0.97 -12.11
CA PHE A 86 -33.55 0.88 -10.70
C PHE A 86 -35.08 0.96 -10.54
N ARG A 87 -35.77 1.57 -11.52
CA ARG A 87 -37.23 1.72 -11.51
C ARG A 87 -37.95 0.47 -12.02
N ILE A 88 -37.33 -0.25 -12.96
CA ILE A 88 -37.86 -1.53 -13.41
C ILE A 88 -37.37 -2.59 -12.43
N ASN A 89 -38.31 -3.23 -11.76
CA ASN A 89 -38.03 -4.37 -10.89
C ASN A 89 -37.70 -5.59 -11.77
N TYR A 90 -36.53 -5.55 -12.42
CA TYR A 90 -36.01 -6.62 -13.25
C TYR A 90 -35.07 -7.47 -12.40
N THR A 91 -35.56 -8.64 -11.97
CA THR A 91 -34.71 -9.66 -11.37
C THR A 91 -33.87 -10.26 -12.49
N ARG A 92 -32.60 -9.87 -12.55
CA ARG A 92 -31.60 -10.55 -13.39
C ARG A 92 -31.60 -12.03 -12.97
N SER A 93 -32.17 -12.90 -13.80
CA SER A 93 -31.97 -14.34 -13.64
C SER A 93 -30.47 -14.58 -13.65
N PRO A 94 -29.87 -15.15 -12.58
CA PRO A 94 -28.44 -15.38 -12.55
C PRO A 94 -28.11 -16.32 -13.71
N ASP A 95 -27.30 -15.84 -14.64
CA ASP A 95 -26.86 -16.65 -15.77
C ASP A 95 -26.25 -17.94 -15.25
N SER A 96 -26.63 -19.01 -15.93
CA SER A 96 -26.19 -20.38 -15.74
C SER A 96 -24.70 -20.49 -16.08
N ASP A 97 -23.84 -20.15 -15.13
CA ASP A 97 -22.49 -20.71 -15.02
C ASP A 97 -22.46 -21.51 -13.72
N GLY A 98 -22.65 -22.82 -13.86
CA GLY A 98 -22.96 -23.72 -12.77
C GLY A 98 -21.85 -23.86 -11.73
N VAL A 99 -22.20 -23.62 -10.47
CA VAL A 99 -22.00 -24.55 -9.34
C VAL A 99 -23.14 -24.27 -8.36
N GLY A 100 -24.00 -25.26 -8.13
CA GLY A 100 -25.21 -25.11 -7.34
C GLY A 100 -24.95 -24.74 -5.89
N MET A 101 -25.81 -23.87 -5.34
CA MET A 101 -26.03 -23.74 -3.91
C MET A 101 -27.54 -23.71 -3.67
N ASN A 102 -28.05 -24.87 -3.25
CA ASN A 102 -29.32 -24.95 -2.56
C ASN A 102 -29.21 -24.11 -1.30
N TYR A 103 -30.12 -23.16 -1.13
CA TYR A 103 -30.38 -22.54 0.17
C TYR A 103 -30.93 -23.63 1.09
N LEU A 104 -30.03 -24.24 1.87
CA LEU A 104 -30.42 -24.95 3.08
C LEU A 104 -30.50 -23.92 4.21
N GLU A 105 -31.62 -24.03 4.91
CA GLU A 105 -31.99 -23.41 6.17
C GLU A 105 -30.79 -23.03 7.05
N GLU A 106 -30.71 -21.74 7.40
CA GLU A 106 -29.80 -21.21 8.41
C GLU A 106 -30.09 -21.87 9.76
N THR A 107 -29.26 -22.84 10.16
CA THR A 107 -29.14 -23.25 11.56
C THR A 107 -28.15 -22.35 12.27
N ASP A 108 -28.67 -21.30 12.91
CA ASP A 108 -28.25 -20.68 14.19
C ASP A 108 -26.86 -21.06 14.77
N THR A 109 -25.77 -20.79 14.05
CA THR A 109 -24.40 -20.84 14.62
C THR A 109 -23.45 -19.74 14.12
N ASP A 110 -23.99 -18.58 13.73
CA ASP A 110 -23.17 -17.36 13.51
C ASP A 110 -22.86 -16.67 14.84
N LYS A 111 -22.05 -17.32 15.67
CA LYS A 111 -21.21 -16.56 16.61
C LYS A 111 -20.04 -16.04 15.79
N GLU A 112 -20.02 -14.74 15.50
CA GLU A 112 -18.84 -14.05 14.97
C GLU A 112 -17.60 -14.52 15.75
N ILE A 113 -16.74 -15.30 15.09
CA ILE A 113 -15.48 -15.76 15.70
C ILE A 113 -14.53 -14.57 15.66
N ASP A 114 -14.65 -13.70 16.66
CA ASP A 114 -13.86 -12.46 16.77
C ASP A 114 -12.35 -12.75 16.93
N ASP A 115 -11.99 -13.88 17.54
CA ASP A 115 -10.61 -14.26 17.78
C ASP A 115 -10.27 -15.66 17.25
N LEU A 116 -9.84 -15.67 15.98
CA LEU A 116 -9.36 -16.86 15.29
C LEU A 116 -8.14 -17.50 15.98
N LEU A 117 -7.31 -16.72 16.70
CA LEU A 117 -6.13 -17.27 17.36
C LEU A 117 -6.53 -18.14 18.54
N SER A 118 -7.40 -17.64 19.43
CA SER A 118 -7.90 -18.42 20.57
C SER A 118 -8.75 -19.60 20.11
N TYR A 119 -9.56 -19.44 19.06
CA TYR A 119 -10.32 -20.54 18.47
C TYR A 119 -9.41 -21.67 17.97
N PHE A 120 -8.36 -21.36 17.19
CA PHE A 120 -7.44 -22.40 16.71
C PHE A 120 -6.61 -23.01 17.84
N GLN A 121 -6.22 -22.23 18.86
CA GLN A 121 -5.54 -22.76 20.04
C GLN A 121 -6.41 -23.75 20.82
N GLN A 122 -7.70 -23.43 21.01
CA GLN A 122 -8.66 -24.33 21.66
C GLN A 122 -8.85 -25.62 20.84
N GLN A 123 -8.97 -25.51 19.51
CA GLN A 123 -9.15 -26.67 18.64
C GLN A 123 -7.93 -27.62 18.63
N LEU A 124 -6.71 -27.06 18.74
CA LEU A 124 -5.49 -27.87 18.83
C LEU A 124 -5.29 -28.52 20.20
N ASN A 125 -5.74 -27.88 21.28
CA ASN A 125 -5.66 -28.45 22.63
C ASN A 125 -6.65 -29.61 22.83
N LEU A 126 -7.77 -29.63 22.11
CA LEU A 126 -8.77 -30.71 22.18
C LEU A 126 -8.37 -31.96 21.37
N GLN A 127 -7.40 -31.87 20.46
CA GLN A 127 -6.83 -33.01 19.74
C GLN A 127 -5.66 -33.61 20.54
N GLU A 128 -5.97 -34.29 21.64
CA GLU A 128 -4.97 -34.93 22.50
C GLU A 128 -4.24 -36.10 21.79
N ALA A 129 -2.91 -36.02 21.75
CA ALA A 129 -1.89 -37.09 21.88
C ALA A 129 -0.55 -36.68 21.23
N CYS A 130 -0.58 -35.77 20.27
CA CYS A 130 0.60 -35.15 19.65
C CYS A 130 0.12 -33.87 18.97
N LEU A 131 0.66 -32.71 19.37
CA LEU A 131 0.38 -31.42 18.72
C LEU A 131 0.89 -31.46 17.27
N LYS A 132 0.13 -32.08 16.36
CA LYS A 132 0.45 -32.13 14.93
C LYS A 132 0.06 -30.77 14.34
N ILE A 133 1.02 -29.84 14.36
CA ILE A 133 0.92 -28.46 13.83
C ILE A 133 0.38 -28.45 12.39
N CYS A 134 0.76 -29.45 11.61
CA CYS A 134 0.34 -29.62 10.22
C CYS A 134 0.02 -31.09 9.97
N GLN A 135 -0.86 -31.36 9.02
CA GLN A 135 -1.15 -32.70 8.53
C GLN A 135 -1.04 -32.68 6.99
N PRO A 136 -0.46 -33.73 6.38
CA PRO A 136 -0.41 -33.82 4.94
C PRO A 136 -1.83 -33.98 4.39
N ASP A 137 -2.21 -33.14 3.43
CA ASP A 137 -3.48 -33.25 2.70
C ASP A 137 -3.43 -34.38 1.65
N ILE A 138 -2.21 -34.74 1.22
CA ILE A 138 -1.94 -35.76 0.22
C ILE A 138 -0.92 -36.74 0.79
N GLU A 139 -1.14 -38.04 0.59
CA GLU A 139 -0.17 -39.07 0.96
C GLU A 139 1.12 -38.91 0.15
N MET A 140 2.23 -38.70 0.85
CA MET A 140 3.54 -38.46 0.23
C MET A 140 4.52 -39.57 0.62
N THR A 141 5.39 -39.94 -0.33
CA THR A 141 6.49 -40.91 -0.10
C THR A 141 7.69 -40.30 0.62
N GLN A 142 7.79 -38.96 0.66
CA GLN A 142 8.86 -38.22 1.33
C GLN A 142 8.44 -37.76 2.74
N THR A 143 9.41 -37.48 3.60
CA THR A 143 9.17 -36.97 4.95
C THR A 143 8.47 -35.61 4.92
N HIS A 144 7.28 -35.55 5.52
CA HIS A 144 6.50 -34.33 5.62
C HIS A 144 7.07 -33.35 6.67
N ILE A 145 6.86 -32.05 6.48
CA ILE A 145 7.33 -31.00 7.41
C ILE A 145 6.79 -31.17 8.84
N SER A 146 5.64 -31.84 9.00
CA SER A 146 5.06 -32.18 10.31
C SER A 146 5.90 -33.14 11.16
N ALA A 147 6.91 -33.80 10.57
CA ALA A 147 7.83 -34.63 11.34
C ALA A 147 8.78 -33.79 12.20
N LEU A 148 8.89 -32.48 11.94
CA LEU A 148 9.73 -31.57 12.71
C LEU A 148 9.06 -31.21 14.05
N PRO A 149 9.82 -31.21 15.17
CA PRO A 149 9.36 -30.64 16.43
C PRO A 149 8.98 -29.16 16.29
N MET A 150 8.06 -28.71 17.15
CA MET A 150 7.58 -27.31 17.18
C MET A 150 8.73 -26.32 17.30
N GLU A 151 9.74 -26.62 18.11
CA GLU A 151 10.90 -25.77 18.35
C GLU A 151 11.72 -25.53 17.07
N VAL A 152 11.86 -26.57 16.24
CA VAL A 152 12.57 -26.48 14.96
C VAL A 152 11.75 -25.69 13.96
N LEU A 153 10.43 -25.91 13.92
CA LEU A 153 9.51 -25.10 13.12
C LEU A 153 9.58 -23.62 13.53
N MET A 154 9.54 -23.32 14.83
CA MET A 154 9.68 -21.97 15.34
C MET A 154 11.02 -21.34 14.98
N TYR A 155 12.11 -22.12 15.00
CA TYR A 155 13.41 -21.66 14.52
C TYR A 155 13.39 -21.30 13.03
N ILE A 156 12.74 -22.12 12.19
CA ILE A 156 12.55 -21.84 10.76
C ILE A 156 11.73 -20.55 10.57
N PHE A 157 10.62 -20.38 11.29
CA PHE A 157 9.80 -19.16 11.20
C PHE A 157 10.60 -17.91 11.59
N ARG A 158 11.39 -18.00 12.67
CA ARG A 158 12.30 -16.94 13.10
C ARG A 158 13.34 -16.65 12.02
N TRP A 159 13.84 -17.68 11.33
CA TRP A 159 14.81 -17.55 10.25
C TRP A 159 14.21 -16.90 9.00
N VAL A 160 12.98 -17.25 8.61
CA VAL A 160 12.24 -16.64 7.49
C VAL A 160 12.07 -15.14 7.70
N VAL A 161 11.77 -14.73 8.93
CA VAL A 161 11.63 -13.30 9.27
C VAL A 161 12.99 -12.60 9.35
N SER A 162 14.10 -13.31 9.55
CA SER A 162 15.37 -12.75 10.05
C SER A 162 15.99 -11.61 9.23
N SER A 163 17.02 -11.83 8.40
CA SER A 163 17.93 -10.75 7.93
C SER A 163 17.21 -9.56 7.30
N ASP A 164 16.14 -9.86 6.55
CA ASP A 164 15.44 -8.93 5.67
C ASP A 164 14.05 -8.51 6.17
N LEU A 165 13.63 -8.96 7.37
CA LEU A 165 12.33 -8.63 7.97
C LEU A 165 11.15 -8.90 7.02
N ASP A 166 11.16 -10.06 6.36
CA ASP A 166 10.15 -10.44 5.37
C ASP A 166 8.87 -10.97 6.02
N LEU A 167 8.05 -10.03 6.47
CA LEU A 167 6.74 -10.34 7.06
C LEU A 167 5.72 -10.79 6.01
N ARG A 168 5.98 -10.56 4.72
CA ARG A 168 5.11 -11.07 3.66
C ARG A 168 5.25 -12.59 3.56
N ALA A 169 6.48 -13.10 3.59
CA ALA A 169 6.73 -14.54 3.64
C ALA A 169 6.13 -15.18 4.92
N LEU A 170 6.23 -14.50 6.07
CA LEU A 170 5.61 -14.97 7.32
C LEU A 170 4.08 -15.10 7.21
N GLU A 171 3.41 -14.09 6.64
CA GLU A 171 1.95 -14.16 6.43
C GLU A 171 1.60 -15.24 5.41
N GLN A 172 2.39 -15.45 4.35
CA GLN A 172 2.21 -16.55 3.40
C GLN A 172 2.30 -17.94 4.07
N LEU A 173 3.25 -18.13 5.00
CA LEU A 173 3.32 -19.36 5.80
C LEU A 173 2.07 -19.54 6.67
N SER A 174 1.55 -18.45 7.23
CA SER A 174 0.32 -18.48 8.05
C SER A 174 -0.91 -18.96 7.28
N LEU A 175 -0.88 -18.92 5.94
CA LEU A 175 -1.97 -19.37 5.06
C LEU A 175 -2.01 -20.89 4.88
N VAL A 176 -0.93 -21.60 5.20
CA VAL A 176 -0.77 -23.02 4.87
C VAL A 176 -1.68 -23.90 5.73
N CYS A 177 -1.65 -23.71 7.05
CA CYS A 177 -2.46 -24.49 7.98
C CYS A 177 -2.75 -23.72 9.27
N ARG A 178 -3.70 -24.22 10.07
CA ARG A 178 -4.06 -23.65 11.38
C ARG A 178 -2.87 -23.59 12.35
N GLY A 179 -2.02 -24.62 12.38
CA GLY A 179 -0.83 -24.59 13.23
C GLY A 179 0.20 -23.54 12.79
N PHE A 180 0.43 -23.39 11.48
CA PHE A 180 1.33 -22.35 10.95
C PHE A 180 0.77 -20.95 11.20
N TYR A 181 -0.56 -20.80 11.18
CA TYR A 181 -1.23 -19.55 11.54
C TYR A 181 -0.90 -19.13 12.98
N ILE A 182 -0.88 -20.08 13.92
CA ILE A 182 -0.50 -19.84 15.32
C ILE A 182 1.00 -19.58 15.44
N CYS A 183 1.85 -20.39 14.80
CA CYS A 183 3.31 -20.21 14.81
C CYS A 183 3.73 -18.83 14.30
N ALA A 184 3.09 -18.34 13.22
CA ALA A 184 3.35 -17.02 12.65
C ALA A 184 2.97 -15.86 13.59
N ARG A 185 2.06 -16.10 14.54
CA ARG A 185 1.56 -15.11 15.51
C ARG A 185 2.27 -15.19 16.86
N ASP A 186 3.33 -15.99 16.95
CA ASP A 186 4.12 -16.10 18.16
C ASP A 186 4.71 -14.74 18.61
N PRO A 187 4.55 -14.35 19.89
CA PRO A 187 5.00 -13.05 20.38
C PRO A 187 6.49 -12.77 20.19
N GLU A 188 7.35 -13.80 20.22
CA GLU A 188 8.79 -13.61 20.15
C GLU A 188 9.26 -13.20 18.74
N ILE A 189 8.58 -13.68 17.70
CA ILE A 189 8.83 -13.25 16.32
C ILE A 189 8.56 -11.75 16.18
N TRP A 190 7.40 -11.29 16.68
CA TRP A 190 7.01 -9.89 16.61
C TRP A 190 7.85 -9.00 17.53
N ARG A 191 8.27 -9.50 18.70
CA ARG A 191 9.20 -8.79 19.58
C ARG A 191 10.55 -8.56 18.91
N LEU A 192 11.11 -9.57 18.24
CA LEU A 192 12.33 -9.40 17.45
C LEU A 192 12.16 -8.42 16.31
N ALA A 193 11.04 -8.50 15.59
CA ALA A 193 10.71 -7.56 14.52
C ALA A 193 10.70 -6.11 15.04
N CYS A 194 10.06 -5.86 16.19
CA CYS A 194 10.04 -4.55 16.82
C CYS A 194 11.45 -4.07 17.22
N LEU A 195 12.24 -4.94 17.85
CA LEU A 195 13.62 -4.62 18.23
C LEU A 195 14.51 -4.33 17.02
N ARG A 196 14.27 -4.98 15.89
CA ARG A 196 15.00 -4.76 14.65
C ARG A 196 14.70 -3.37 14.06
N VAL A 197 13.43 -2.96 14.06
CA VAL A 197 13.00 -1.69 13.44
C VAL A 197 13.34 -0.48 14.29
N TRP A 198 13.06 -0.54 15.59
CA TRP A 198 13.16 0.62 16.48
C TRP A 198 14.31 0.51 17.50
N GLY A 199 15.04 -0.60 17.51
CA GLY A 199 16.18 -0.79 18.39
C GLY A 199 15.82 -0.89 19.87
N ARG A 200 16.76 -0.49 20.73
CA ARG A 200 16.62 -0.54 22.21
C ARG A 200 15.57 0.42 22.77
N SER A 201 15.02 1.31 21.95
CA SER A 201 13.92 2.20 22.33
C SER A 201 12.56 1.49 22.45
N CYS A 202 12.50 0.19 22.12
CA CYS A 202 11.30 -0.66 22.21
C CYS A 202 11.36 -1.70 23.34
N THR A 203 11.71 -1.28 24.56
CA THR A 203 11.71 -2.19 25.72
C THR A 203 10.32 -2.36 26.35
N LYS A 204 9.39 -1.44 26.09
CA LYS A 204 8.04 -1.45 26.68
C LYS A 204 6.99 -1.66 25.58
N MET A 205 6.05 -2.57 25.84
CA MET A 205 4.91 -2.86 24.99
C MET A 205 3.84 -1.74 25.05
N ILE A 206 3.81 -1.00 26.16
CA ILE A 206 2.84 0.08 26.45
C ILE A 206 2.99 1.22 25.42
N PRO A 207 1.89 1.71 24.81
CA PRO A 207 0.47 1.49 25.16
C PRO A 207 -0.22 0.31 24.45
N PHE A 208 0.49 -0.55 23.73
CA PHE A 208 -0.10 -1.64 22.94
C PHE A 208 -0.32 -2.91 23.77
N ASN A 209 -1.26 -3.76 23.36
CA ASN A 209 -1.58 -5.01 24.04
C ASN A 209 -0.76 -6.20 23.52
N SER A 210 -0.20 -6.10 22.31
CA SER A 210 0.69 -7.13 21.75
C SER A 210 1.83 -6.53 20.94
N TRP A 211 2.95 -7.25 20.84
CA TRP A 211 4.08 -6.88 19.96
C TRP A 211 3.66 -6.77 18.50
N ARG A 212 2.70 -7.59 18.06
CA ARG A 212 2.15 -7.55 16.70
C ARG A 212 1.37 -6.28 16.44
N GLU A 213 0.46 -5.93 17.34
CA GLU A 213 -0.31 -4.69 17.26
C GLU A 213 0.61 -3.47 17.25
N MET A 214 1.59 -3.44 18.16
CA MET A 214 2.63 -2.42 18.19
C MET A 214 3.34 -2.31 16.83
N PHE A 215 3.68 -3.44 16.21
CA PHE A 215 4.36 -3.44 14.92
C PHE A 215 3.52 -2.86 13.78
N LEU A 216 2.20 -3.07 13.82
CA LEU A 216 1.26 -2.63 12.79
C LEU A 216 0.85 -1.15 12.97
N GLU A 217 0.64 -0.72 14.21
CA GLU A 217 0.12 0.61 14.54
C GLU A 217 1.23 1.66 14.72
N ARG A 218 2.41 1.26 15.20
CA ARG A 218 3.51 2.21 15.46
C ARG A 218 4.11 2.73 14.13
N PRO A 219 4.36 4.04 14.00
CA PRO A 219 5.00 4.59 12.81
C PRO A 219 6.38 3.99 12.54
N ARG A 220 6.59 3.50 11.32
CA ARG A 220 7.86 2.94 10.85
C ARG A 220 8.09 3.18 9.37
N VAL A 221 9.36 3.19 8.99
CA VAL A 221 9.78 3.13 7.60
C VAL A 221 9.44 1.76 7.01
N ARG A 222 9.03 1.77 5.74
CA ARG A 222 8.73 0.56 4.98
C ARG A 222 9.98 0.01 4.30
N PHE A 223 10.11 -1.32 4.31
CA PHE A 223 11.22 -2.05 3.69
C PHE A 223 10.77 -2.85 2.47
N ASP A 224 9.47 -2.94 2.21
CA ASP A 224 8.86 -3.71 1.12
C ASP A 224 8.85 -2.97 -0.23
N GLY A 225 9.54 -1.83 -0.32
CA GLY A 225 9.54 -1.00 -1.51
C GLY A 225 10.58 0.11 -1.52
N VAL A 226 10.40 1.07 -2.42
CA VAL A 226 11.29 2.22 -2.58
C VAL A 226 10.47 3.48 -2.43
N TYR A 227 11.00 4.47 -1.72
CA TYR A 227 10.43 5.80 -1.66
C TYR A 227 10.91 6.60 -2.86
N ILE A 228 9.99 7.11 -3.68
CA ILE A 228 10.30 7.90 -4.87
C ILE A 228 9.81 9.33 -4.69
N SER A 229 10.60 10.27 -5.19
CA SER A 229 10.17 11.64 -5.42
C SER A 229 10.46 12.06 -6.85
N LYS A 230 9.48 12.65 -7.51
CA LYS A 230 9.60 13.25 -8.85
C LYS A 230 9.82 14.75 -8.67
N THR A 231 10.88 15.28 -9.26
CA THR A 231 11.14 16.72 -9.31
C THR A 231 11.30 17.17 -10.75
N ASN A 232 10.59 18.23 -11.13
CA ASN A 232 10.70 18.87 -12.42
C ASN A 232 11.06 20.36 -12.24
N TYR A 233 11.96 20.87 -13.09
CA TYR A 233 12.26 22.29 -13.15
C TYR A 233 12.60 22.68 -14.57
N ILE A 234 12.39 23.96 -14.89
CA ILE A 234 12.71 24.52 -16.20
C ILE A 234 14.05 25.25 -16.07
N ARG A 235 14.98 24.95 -16.98
CA ARG A 235 16.26 25.67 -17.10
C ARG A 235 16.42 26.26 -18.48
N GLN A 236 17.13 27.38 -18.56
CA GLN A 236 17.54 27.94 -19.84
C GLN A 236 18.64 27.06 -20.44
N GLY A 237 18.54 26.79 -21.74
CA GLY A 237 19.58 26.15 -22.53
C GLY A 237 20.75 27.07 -22.80
N GLU A 238 21.84 26.48 -23.29
CA GLU A 238 22.99 27.25 -23.78
C GLU A 238 22.60 28.12 -24.97
N GLN A 239 23.27 29.27 -25.13
CA GLN A 239 23.02 30.15 -26.25
C GLN A 239 23.49 29.48 -27.54
N SER A 240 22.62 29.44 -28.54
CA SER A 240 23.04 29.06 -29.89
C SER A 240 24.14 30.02 -30.40
N LEU A 241 24.98 29.53 -31.32
CA LEU A 241 26.07 30.33 -31.91
C LEU A 241 25.55 31.63 -32.56
N ASP A 242 24.30 31.63 -33.04
CA ASP A 242 23.65 32.79 -33.64
C ASP A 242 23.07 33.78 -32.61
N GLY A 243 23.10 33.47 -31.31
CA GLY A 243 22.69 34.38 -30.22
C GLY A 243 21.19 34.68 -30.10
N PHE A 244 20.39 34.43 -31.14
CA PHE A 244 18.96 34.74 -31.20
C PHE A 244 18.05 33.65 -30.62
N TYR A 245 18.51 32.40 -30.55
CA TYR A 245 17.71 31.28 -30.05
C TYR A 245 18.22 30.76 -28.71
N ARG A 246 17.32 30.71 -27.71
CA ARG A 246 17.55 30.12 -26.38
C ARG A 246 16.42 29.16 -26.05
N ALA A 247 16.68 27.86 -26.19
CA ALA A 247 15.70 26.84 -25.84
C ALA A 247 15.48 26.78 -24.31
N TRP A 248 14.22 26.65 -23.89
CA TRP A 248 13.90 26.31 -22.50
C TRP A 248 13.80 24.79 -22.38
N HIS A 249 14.55 24.22 -21.43
CA HIS A 249 14.59 22.78 -21.18
C HIS A 249 13.80 22.46 -19.92
N GLN A 250 12.78 21.62 -20.05
CA GLN A 250 12.13 20.99 -18.91
C GLN A 250 12.95 19.77 -18.49
N VAL A 251 13.58 19.85 -17.32
CA VAL A 251 14.36 18.75 -16.74
C VAL A 251 13.50 18.05 -15.70
N GLU A 252 13.34 16.74 -15.88
CA GLU A 252 12.67 15.86 -14.93
C GLU A 252 13.67 14.85 -14.39
N TYR A 253 13.68 14.66 -13.08
CA TYR A 253 14.46 13.61 -12.45
C TYR A 253 13.73 13.02 -11.24
N TYR A 254 14.15 11.81 -10.88
CA TYR A 254 13.63 11.05 -9.77
C TYR A 254 14.69 10.87 -8.70
N ARG A 255 14.27 10.95 -7.43
CA ARG A 255 15.08 10.61 -6.26
C ARG A 255 14.48 9.39 -5.57
N TYR A 256 15.30 8.40 -5.28
CA TYR A 256 14.90 7.15 -4.67
C TYR A 256 15.59 6.97 -3.32
N PHE A 257 14.84 6.51 -2.32
CA PHE A 257 15.38 5.94 -1.09
C PHE A 257 14.90 4.50 -0.91
N ARG A 258 15.85 3.61 -0.68
CA ARG A 258 15.59 2.23 -0.26
C ARG A 258 16.16 2.03 1.13
N PHE A 259 15.30 1.69 2.08
CA PHE A 259 15.68 1.39 3.46
C PHE A 259 15.72 -0.11 3.69
N PHE A 260 16.62 -0.54 4.57
CA PHE A 260 16.81 -1.93 4.95
C PHE A 260 16.70 -2.10 6.47
N PRO A 261 16.19 -3.24 6.97
CA PRO A 261 15.99 -3.47 8.40
C PRO A 261 17.29 -3.54 9.21
N ASP A 262 18.46 -3.56 8.56
CA ASP A 262 19.77 -3.47 9.21
C ASP A 262 20.21 -2.03 9.51
N GLY A 263 19.38 -1.04 9.19
CA GLY A 263 19.71 0.37 9.35
C GLY A 263 20.52 0.91 8.18
N GLN A 264 20.64 0.18 7.06
CA GLN A 264 21.22 0.72 5.83
C GLN A 264 20.20 1.45 4.97
N VAL A 265 20.69 2.41 4.21
CA VAL A 265 19.91 3.17 3.24
C VAL A 265 20.71 3.35 1.96
N MET A 266 20.01 3.22 0.84
CA MET A 266 20.50 3.53 -0.50
C MET A 266 19.76 4.77 -1.01
N MET A 267 20.50 5.69 -1.64
CA MET A 267 19.96 6.89 -2.27
C MET A 267 20.44 6.98 -3.71
N LEU A 268 19.51 7.16 -4.64
CA LEU A 268 19.80 7.33 -6.07
C LEU A 268 19.07 8.55 -6.61
N THR A 269 19.74 9.36 -7.41
CA THR A 269 19.11 10.41 -8.21
C THR A 269 19.36 10.10 -9.68
N THR A 270 18.29 9.88 -10.45
CA THR A 270 18.39 9.53 -11.87
C THR A 270 17.21 10.11 -12.67
N PRO A 271 17.41 10.52 -13.92
CA PRO A 271 16.33 10.84 -14.84
C PRO A 271 15.67 9.61 -15.47
N GLU A 272 16.17 8.39 -15.23
CA GLU A 272 15.63 7.14 -15.77
C GLU A 272 14.19 6.85 -15.29
N ASP A 273 13.46 6.07 -16.09
CA ASP A 273 12.10 5.65 -15.77
C ASP A 273 12.06 4.85 -14.44
N PRO A 274 11.07 5.12 -13.56
CA PRO A 274 10.91 4.40 -12.29
C PRO A 274 10.81 2.89 -12.40
N VAL A 275 10.19 2.35 -13.46
CA VAL A 275 9.96 0.91 -13.61
C VAL A 275 11.28 0.15 -13.65
N ILE A 276 12.26 0.65 -14.41
CA ILE A 276 13.57 0.03 -14.56
C ILE A 276 14.40 0.21 -13.28
N THR A 277 14.35 1.43 -12.72
CA THR A 277 15.18 1.80 -11.57
C THR A 277 14.77 1.05 -10.30
N VAL A 278 13.47 0.89 -10.05
CA VAL A 278 12.96 0.19 -8.86
C VAL A 278 13.39 -1.28 -8.84
N THR A 279 13.38 -1.96 -10.00
CA THR A 279 13.85 -3.35 -10.10
C THR A 279 15.34 -3.47 -9.78
N ARG A 280 16.17 -2.53 -10.26
CA ARG A 280 17.62 -2.51 -9.98
C ARG A 280 17.91 -2.26 -8.49
N LEU A 281 17.12 -1.41 -7.84
CA LEU A 281 17.25 -1.08 -6.41
C LEU A 281 16.73 -2.16 -5.45
N ARG A 282 16.15 -3.25 -5.96
CA ARG A 282 15.70 -4.38 -5.12
C ARG A 282 16.87 -5.05 -4.40
N ASN A 283 18.03 -5.12 -5.06
CA ASN A 283 19.22 -5.78 -4.53
C ASN A 283 20.13 -4.79 -3.80
N ARG A 284 20.62 -5.18 -2.62
CA ARG A 284 21.58 -4.40 -1.81
C ARG A 284 22.89 -4.08 -2.55
N ASN A 285 23.29 -4.94 -3.48
CA ASN A 285 24.54 -4.83 -4.24
C ASN A 285 24.35 -4.17 -5.62
N ALA A 286 23.34 -3.31 -5.80
CA ALA A 286 23.15 -2.59 -7.05
C ALA A 286 24.40 -1.75 -7.40
N ARG A 287 25.14 -2.14 -8.44
CA ARG A 287 26.32 -1.40 -8.90
C ARG A 287 25.86 -0.31 -9.88
N MET A 288 25.55 0.86 -9.33
CA MET A 288 25.27 2.06 -10.11
C MET A 288 26.21 3.16 -9.66
N GLU A 289 26.83 3.86 -10.61
CA GLU A 289 27.89 4.84 -10.34
C GLU A 289 27.41 6.02 -9.47
N SER A 290 26.14 6.40 -9.63
CA SER A 290 25.50 7.50 -8.90
C SER A 290 24.81 7.07 -7.60
N LEU A 291 24.96 5.81 -7.18
CA LEU A 291 24.32 5.29 -5.99
C LEU A 291 25.12 5.64 -4.72
N LEU A 292 24.42 6.23 -3.77
CA LEU A 292 24.96 6.56 -2.46
C LEU A 292 24.47 5.53 -1.44
N TYR A 293 25.37 5.14 -0.54
CA TYR A 293 25.11 4.18 0.53
C TYR A 293 25.33 4.84 1.88
N GLY A 294 24.60 4.38 2.87
CA GLY A 294 24.96 4.69 4.25
C GLY A 294 23.96 4.14 5.24
N HIS A 295 23.76 4.87 6.33
CA HIS A 295 22.99 4.39 7.46
C HIS A 295 21.91 5.38 7.87
N TYR A 296 20.81 4.85 8.39
CA TYR A 296 19.74 5.64 8.96
C TYR A 296 19.45 5.25 10.40
N ARG A 297 18.87 6.19 11.15
CA ARG A 297 18.31 5.97 12.49
C ARG A 297 16.94 6.63 12.59
N LEU A 298 16.06 5.97 13.32
CA LEU A 298 14.74 6.51 13.67
C LEU A 298 14.84 7.23 15.01
N SER A 299 14.30 8.44 15.05
CA SER A 299 14.03 9.19 16.29
C SER A 299 12.53 9.37 16.40
N GLN A 300 11.99 9.06 17.57
CA GLN A 300 10.60 9.37 17.90
C GLN A 300 10.63 10.48 18.93
N ASP A 301 10.20 11.67 18.51
CA ASP A 301 10.08 12.81 19.43
C ASP A 301 8.78 12.67 20.22
N THR A 302 8.68 13.44 21.31
CA THR A 302 7.50 13.52 22.20
C THR A 302 6.21 13.89 21.47
N ASP A 303 6.31 14.50 20.29
CA ASP A 303 5.17 15.03 19.53
C ASP A 303 4.48 13.96 18.65
N ASN A 304 4.70 12.66 18.92
CA ASN A 304 4.30 11.53 18.08
C ASN A 304 4.84 11.58 16.62
N GLN A 305 5.79 12.47 16.34
CA GLN A 305 6.42 12.59 15.04
C GLN A 305 7.62 11.67 14.94
N THR A 306 7.62 10.79 13.94
CA THR A 306 8.76 9.93 13.64
C THR A 306 9.66 10.59 12.61
N LYS A 307 10.90 10.91 13.04
CA LYS A 307 11.94 11.50 12.19
C LYS A 307 12.96 10.43 11.83
N VAL A 308 13.39 10.42 10.57
CA VAL A 308 14.42 9.54 10.03
C VAL A 308 15.63 10.40 9.73
N PHE A 309 16.76 10.07 10.36
CA PHE A 309 18.04 10.71 10.05
C PHE A 309 18.87 9.73 9.24
N ALA A 310 19.20 10.11 8.00
CA ALA A 310 20.00 9.32 7.08
C ALA A 310 21.32 10.04 6.80
N VAL A 311 22.41 9.27 6.77
CA VAL A 311 23.73 9.74 6.33
C VAL A 311 24.19 8.83 5.21
N VAL A 312 24.45 9.38 4.03
CA VAL A 312 24.90 8.62 2.85
C VAL A 312 26.14 9.24 2.21
N SER A 313 26.98 8.40 1.62
CA SER A 313 28.17 8.80 0.86
C SER A 313 28.37 7.88 -0.34
N LYS A 314 29.23 8.29 -1.28
CA LYS A 314 29.61 7.42 -2.40
C LYS A 314 30.41 6.24 -1.84
N LYS A 315 30.09 5.02 -2.28
CA LYS A 315 30.86 3.84 -1.88
C LYS A 315 32.29 4.01 -2.37
N LYS A 316 33.26 3.94 -1.45
CA LYS A 316 34.67 3.92 -1.81
C LYS A 316 34.96 2.58 -2.47
N GLU A 317 35.22 2.58 -3.77
CA GLU A 317 35.77 1.40 -4.42
C GLU A 317 37.19 1.20 -3.88
N GLU A 318 37.40 0.13 -3.11
CA GLU A 318 38.75 -0.38 -2.90
C GLU A 318 39.23 -0.92 -4.25
N LYS A 319 39.87 -0.05 -5.03
CA LYS A 319 40.72 -0.51 -6.13
C LYS A 319 41.81 -1.37 -5.50
N ALA A 320 41.92 -2.63 -5.92
CA ALA A 320 43.10 -3.43 -5.63
C ALA A 320 44.34 -2.62 -6.04
N PRO A 321 45.45 -2.68 -5.29
CA PRO A 321 46.66 -1.98 -5.70
C PRO A 321 47.13 -2.56 -7.03
N GLU A 322 46.81 -1.89 -8.13
CA GLU A 322 47.44 -2.16 -9.41
C GLU A 322 48.93 -1.85 -9.23
N TYR A 323 49.76 -2.89 -9.28
CA TYR A 323 51.19 -2.74 -9.44
C TYR A 323 51.43 -2.06 -10.80
N HIS A 324 51.50 -0.73 -10.81
CA HIS A 324 51.87 0.04 -11.99
C HIS A 324 53.31 -0.31 -12.39
N LYS A 325 53.45 -1.20 -13.38
CA LYS A 325 54.67 -1.25 -14.19
C LYS A 325 54.69 0.00 -15.07
N ASN A 326 55.58 0.91 -14.72
CA ASN A 326 55.92 2.13 -15.44
C ASN A 326 55.78 2.02 -16.95
N ARG A 327 55.00 2.92 -17.55
CA ARG A 327 55.38 3.53 -18.82
C ARG A 327 54.83 4.95 -18.89
N TYR A 328 55.77 5.88 -18.93
CA TYR A 328 55.66 7.28 -19.34
C TYR A 328 54.42 7.55 -20.20
N TYR A 329 53.45 8.30 -19.67
CA TYR A 329 52.78 9.44 -20.32
C TYR A 329 51.80 10.08 -19.30
N ASN A 330 51.88 11.41 -19.24
CA ASN A 330 50.88 12.37 -18.74
C ASN A 330 50.89 12.80 -17.27
N CYS A 331 51.34 14.05 -17.15
CA CYS A 331 51.16 15.04 -16.10
C CYS A 331 49.67 15.37 -15.87
N CYS A 332 48.90 14.44 -15.32
CA CYS A 332 47.64 14.76 -14.67
C CYS A 332 47.83 14.52 -13.17
N SER A 333 47.87 15.60 -12.39
CA SER A 333 47.77 15.53 -10.92
C SER A 333 46.61 14.59 -10.54
N PRO A 334 46.77 13.67 -9.58
CA PRO A 334 45.63 12.87 -9.11
C PRO A 334 44.57 13.87 -8.63
N VAL A 335 43.42 13.90 -9.31
CA VAL A 335 42.29 14.74 -8.95
C VAL A 335 41.98 14.44 -7.48
N GLN A 336 42.21 15.41 -6.61
CA GLN A 336 42.04 15.26 -5.17
C GLN A 336 40.58 14.89 -4.91
N GLU A 337 40.33 13.64 -4.52
CA GLU A 337 38.98 13.16 -4.27
C GLU A 337 38.43 13.84 -3.01
N ALA A 338 37.54 14.82 -3.23
CA ALA A 338 36.72 15.37 -2.16
C ALA A 338 35.70 14.31 -1.73
N GLU A 339 35.73 13.94 -0.45
CA GLU A 339 34.77 12.99 0.10
C GLU A 339 33.49 13.74 0.50
N HIS A 340 32.37 13.34 -0.10
CA HIS A 340 31.06 13.96 0.12
C HIS A 340 30.20 13.06 1.01
N SER A 341 29.75 13.60 2.14
CA SER A 341 28.73 12.97 2.99
C SER A 341 27.47 13.84 3.07
N PHE A 342 26.32 13.21 2.82
CA PHE A 342 25.03 13.86 2.82
C PHE A 342 24.26 13.46 4.07
N HIS A 343 23.92 14.44 4.90
CA HIS A 343 23.09 14.28 6.08
C HIS A 343 21.68 14.77 5.79
N MET A 344 20.70 13.92 6.01
CA MET A 344 19.30 14.15 5.67
C MET A 344 18.42 13.88 6.87
N GLY A 345 17.50 14.81 7.15
CA GLY A 345 16.39 14.61 8.08
C GLY A 345 15.10 14.50 7.29
N LEU A 346 14.37 13.40 7.50
CA LEU A 346 13.09 13.11 6.87
C LEU A 346 12.04 12.92 7.96
N GLN A 347 10.78 13.24 7.69
CA GLN A 347 9.64 13.03 8.58
C GLN A 347 8.72 12.00 7.97
N LEU A 348 8.29 11.00 8.75
CA LEU A 348 7.21 10.11 8.28
C LEU A 348 5.87 10.81 8.36
N SER A 349 5.11 10.67 7.28
CA SER A 349 3.72 11.06 7.18
C SER A 349 2.90 9.93 6.55
N SER A 350 1.59 9.99 6.77
CA SER A 350 0.61 9.11 6.12
C SER A 350 -0.06 9.88 4.99
N GLY A 351 -0.35 9.23 3.87
CA GLY A 351 -1.10 9.84 2.78
C GLY A 351 -1.91 8.84 1.96
N GLY A 352 -3.11 9.24 1.54
CA GLY A 352 -4.05 8.35 0.88
C GLY A 352 -4.55 7.25 1.82
N CYS A 353 -4.77 6.04 1.30
CA CYS A 353 -5.33 4.91 2.05
C CYS A 353 -4.30 4.13 2.88
N GLN A 354 -3.00 4.44 2.78
CA GLN A 354 -1.95 3.72 3.50
C GLN A 354 -1.28 4.59 4.54
N ARG A 355 -1.04 4.00 5.72
CA ARG A 355 -0.33 4.66 6.83
C ARG A 355 1.19 4.64 6.58
N PHE A 356 1.86 5.71 7.02
CA PHE A 356 3.33 5.80 7.07
C PHE A 356 4.04 5.58 5.71
N ASN A 357 3.36 5.94 4.62
CA ASN A 357 3.81 5.71 3.24
C ASN A 357 4.48 6.94 2.61
N LYS A 358 4.60 8.06 3.33
CA LYS A 358 5.22 9.28 2.84
C LYS A 358 6.40 9.70 3.70
N LEU A 359 7.43 10.25 3.05
CA LEU A 359 8.56 10.90 3.71
C LEU A 359 8.65 12.36 3.26
N ASN A 360 8.58 13.26 4.22
CA ASN A 360 8.70 14.69 4.01
C ASN A 360 10.11 15.14 4.36
N TRP A 361 10.71 15.99 3.52
CA TRP A 361 12.05 16.48 3.76
C TRP A 361 12.08 17.56 4.85
N ILE A 362 12.88 17.37 5.90
CA ILE A 362 13.11 18.37 6.96
C ILE A 362 14.38 19.18 6.68
N HIS A 363 15.51 18.50 6.46
CA HIS A 363 16.82 19.16 6.34
C HIS A 363 17.77 18.34 5.47
N HIS A 364 18.63 19.03 4.72
CA HIS A 364 19.75 18.47 3.98
C HIS A 364 21.01 19.27 4.23
N SER A 365 22.12 18.59 4.50
CA SER A 365 23.44 19.22 4.49
C SER A 365 24.45 18.31 3.85
N CYS A 366 25.34 18.89 3.06
CA CYS A 366 26.49 18.20 2.49
C CYS A 366 27.74 18.62 3.25
N GLN A 367 28.46 17.65 3.80
CA GLN A 367 29.78 17.87 4.35
C GLN A 367 30.80 17.40 3.32
N ILE A 368 31.72 18.30 2.96
CA ILE A 368 32.78 18.03 2.00
C ILE A 368 34.08 18.01 2.79
N THR A 369 34.73 16.86 2.79
CA THR A 369 36.02 16.68 3.46
C THR A 369 37.12 16.60 2.40
N TYR A 370 38.05 17.53 2.50
CA TYR A 370 39.22 17.64 1.63
C TYR A 370 40.42 17.03 2.33
N ARG A 371 41.12 16.11 1.67
CA ARG A 371 42.37 15.53 2.20
C ARG A 371 43.56 16.30 1.64
N TRP A 372 44.12 17.24 2.42
CA TRP A 372 45.36 17.95 2.08
C TRP A 372 46.49 17.54 3.05
N PRO A 373 47.69 17.16 2.57
CA PRO A 373 48.92 17.23 3.37
C PRO A 373 49.39 18.70 3.39
N PRO A 374 49.65 19.38 4.54
CA PRO A 374 50.13 18.88 5.85
C PRO A 374 49.18 19.19 7.03
N LYS A 375 47.89 19.47 6.78
CA LYS A 375 46.87 19.66 7.83
C LYS A 375 45.66 18.78 7.53
N PRO A 376 45.43 17.69 8.28
CA PRO A 376 44.51 16.62 7.88
C PRO A 376 43.01 16.92 8.07
N ASP A 377 42.57 18.13 8.41
CA ASP A 377 41.16 18.35 8.81
C ASP A 377 40.60 19.75 8.47
N SER A 378 40.65 20.17 7.20
CA SER A 378 39.79 21.26 6.74
C SER A 378 38.42 20.70 6.31
N ARG A 379 37.44 20.75 7.21
CA ARG A 379 36.05 20.33 6.95
C ARG A 379 35.21 21.55 6.57
N LEU A 380 34.74 21.60 5.33
CA LEU A 380 33.78 22.60 4.90
C LEU A 380 32.38 21.99 4.96
N LYS A 381 31.52 22.57 5.80
CA LYS A 381 30.13 22.16 5.92
C LYS A 381 29.26 23.12 5.11
N VAL A 382 28.73 22.64 3.99
CA VAL A 382 27.79 23.41 3.18
C VAL A 382 26.37 22.96 3.53
N ARG A 383 25.62 23.84 4.19
CA ARG A 383 24.18 23.63 4.39
C ARG A 383 23.45 24.14 3.15
N ALA A 384 22.80 23.24 2.44
CA ALA A 384 21.93 23.59 1.33
C ALA A 384 20.49 23.26 1.74
N ILE A 385 19.67 24.29 1.96
CA ILE A 385 18.24 24.13 2.18
C ILE A 385 17.61 23.84 0.81
N LEU A 386 17.36 22.57 0.53
CA LEU A 386 16.56 22.17 -0.62
C LEU A 386 15.09 22.50 -0.34
N LYS A 387 14.35 22.93 -1.37
CA LYS A 387 12.89 23.04 -1.34
C LYS A 387 12.27 21.76 -0.76
N ILE A 388 11.16 21.90 -0.05
CA ILE A 388 10.42 20.76 0.51
C ILE A 388 10.14 19.77 -0.63
N VAL A 389 10.69 18.57 -0.51
CA VAL A 389 10.49 17.47 -1.46
C VAL A 389 9.75 16.36 -0.72
N GLU A 390 8.61 15.93 -1.25
CA GLU A 390 7.86 14.79 -0.72
C GLU A 390 8.21 13.51 -1.46
N PHE A 391 8.29 12.40 -0.72
CA PHE A 391 8.51 11.07 -1.26
C PHE A 391 7.30 10.18 -0.97
N ALA A 392 6.85 9.44 -1.98
CA ALA A 392 5.82 8.43 -1.85
C ALA A 392 6.45 7.02 -1.91
N HIS A 393 5.99 6.12 -1.05
CA HIS A 393 6.43 4.73 -1.05
C HIS A 393 5.74 3.93 -2.17
N ILE A 394 6.53 3.29 -3.02
CA ILE A 394 6.07 2.28 -3.99
C ILE A 394 6.52 0.92 -3.47
N GLY A 395 5.56 0.13 -2.98
CA GLY A 395 5.77 -1.24 -2.50
C GLY A 395 4.72 -2.20 -3.05
N THR A 396 4.96 -3.50 -2.89
CA THR A 396 3.98 -4.53 -3.24
C THR A 396 2.74 -4.41 -2.35
N PRO A 397 1.50 -4.54 -2.88
CA PRO A 397 0.29 -4.47 -2.07
C PRO A 397 0.30 -5.54 -0.97
N LEU A 398 -0.02 -5.12 0.26
CA LEU A 398 -0.29 -6.03 1.38
C LEU A 398 -1.61 -6.76 1.12
N VAL A 399 -1.63 -8.08 1.34
CA VAL A 399 -2.82 -8.92 1.22
C VAL A 399 -3.89 -8.42 2.20
N LYS A 400 -5.15 -8.24 1.74
CA LYS A 400 -6.29 -7.84 2.59
C LYS A 400 -6.52 -8.89 3.71
N ARG A 401 -7.13 -8.47 4.84
CA ARG A 401 -7.43 -9.36 5.98
C ARG A 401 -8.27 -10.59 5.53
N PRO A 402 -8.05 -11.77 6.10
CA PRO A 402 -8.89 -12.95 5.82
C PRO A 402 -10.30 -12.79 6.37
N HIS A 403 -11.27 -13.35 5.66
CA HIS A 403 -12.56 -13.74 6.23
C HIS A 403 -12.55 -15.26 6.48
N PHE A 404 -12.96 -15.67 7.68
CA PHE A 404 -13.06 -17.08 8.04
C PHE A 404 -14.49 -17.57 7.77
N THR A 405 -14.63 -18.69 7.07
CA THR A 405 -15.92 -19.39 6.90
C THR A 405 -15.82 -20.75 7.63
N PRO A 406 -16.71 -21.07 8.60
CA PRO A 406 -16.56 -22.23 9.46
C PRO A 406 -16.61 -23.59 8.73
N GLU A 407 -17.32 -23.69 7.60
CA GLU A 407 -17.69 -24.98 7.00
C GLU A 407 -16.58 -25.74 6.26
N GLN A 408 -15.40 -25.15 6.01
CA GLN A 408 -14.35 -25.82 5.22
C GLN A 408 -12.98 -25.88 5.90
N GLY A 409 -12.83 -25.32 7.10
CA GLY A 409 -11.52 -25.20 7.74
C GLY A 409 -10.45 -24.47 6.91
N ARG A 410 -10.87 -23.78 5.84
CA ARG A 410 -10.02 -23.09 4.87
C ARG A 410 -10.17 -21.60 5.08
N ILE A 411 -9.06 -20.91 5.34
CA ILE A 411 -9.03 -19.45 5.40
C ILE A 411 -9.14 -18.96 3.95
N ARG A 412 -10.32 -18.48 3.53
CA ARG A 412 -10.50 -17.89 2.19
C ARG A 412 -10.16 -16.40 2.25
N TYR A 413 -9.15 -16.01 1.48
CA TYR A 413 -8.82 -14.60 1.27
C TYR A 413 -9.48 -14.13 -0.03
N PRO A 414 -9.93 -12.86 -0.09
CA PRO A 414 -10.34 -12.27 -1.35
C PRO A 414 -9.18 -12.36 -2.35
N ALA A 415 -9.47 -12.78 -3.57
CA ALA A 415 -8.49 -12.85 -4.64
C ALA A 415 -7.82 -11.48 -4.82
N PRO A 416 -6.52 -11.43 -5.18
CA PRO A 416 -5.89 -10.18 -5.54
C PRO A 416 -6.65 -9.60 -6.74
N GLU A 417 -7.29 -8.45 -6.55
CA GLU A 417 -7.71 -7.61 -7.68
C GLU A 417 -6.43 -7.25 -8.44
N ILE A 418 -6.18 -7.96 -9.54
CA ILE A 418 -5.28 -7.52 -10.58
C ILE A 418 -5.94 -6.26 -11.12
N ASN A 419 -5.54 -5.10 -10.62
CA ASN A 419 -5.84 -3.84 -11.27
C ASN A 419 -5.09 -3.83 -12.61
N SER A 420 -5.68 -4.45 -13.62
CA SER A 420 -5.42 -4.18 -15.02
C SER A 420 -5.99 -2.81 -15.36
N ASN A 421 -5.47 -1.76 -14.73
CA ASN A 421 -5.58 -0.40 -15.26
C ASN A 421 -4.51 -0.25 -16.35
N ASN A 422 -4.76 -0.91 -17.48
CA ASN A 422 -4.28 -0.44 -18.77
C ASN A 422 -5.04 0.85 -19.11
N GLY A 423 -4.57 1.96 -18.52
CA GLY A 423 -5.01 3.30 -18.87
C GLY A 423 -4.36 3.74 -20.19
N SER A 424 -5.02 3.39 -21.29
CA SER A 424 -5.01 4.02 -22.62
C SER A 424 -3.78 4.84 -23.02
N ALA A 425 -2.97 4.25 -23.91
CA ALA A 425 -2.23 5.02 -24.90
C ALA A 425 -3.23 5.86 -25.72
N LYS A 426 -3.14 7.19 -25.64
CA LYS A 426 -3.79 8.07 -26.61
C LYS A 426 -2.98 8.02 -27.90
N GLN A 427 -3.51 7.29 -28.86
CA GLN A 427 -3.12 7.27 -30.26
C GLN A 427 -3.44 8.66 -30.85
N LEU A 428 -2.42 9.48 -31.09
CA LEU A 428 -2.56 10.71 -31.87
C LEU A 428 -2.60 10.32 -33.35
N HIS A 429 -3.76 10.54 -33.95
CA HIS A 429 -3.97 10.47 -35.39
C HIS A 429 -3.09 11.53 -36.08
N PHE A 430 -2.30 11.07 -37.06
CA PHE A 430 -1.81 11.91 -38.14
C PHE A 430 -3.01 12.38 -38.99
N MET A 431 -3.07 13.68 -39.28
CA MET A 431 -3.72 14.21 -40.46
C MET A 431 -2.65 14.94 -41.27
N GLU A 432 -2.71 14.71 -42.58
CA GLU A 432 -1.82 15.18 -43.65
C GLU A 432 -1.59 16.70 -43.65
#